data_AF-A0AAN8PE67-F1
#
_entry.id   AF-A0AAN8PE67-F1
#
_cell.length_a   1.000
_cell.length_b   1.000
_cell.length_c   1.000
_cell.angle_alpha   90.00
_cell.angle_beta   90.00
_cell.angle_gamma   90.00
#
_symmetry.space_group_name_H-M   'P 1'
#
loop_
_entity.id
_entity.type
_entity.pdbx_description
1 polymer ?
#
loop_
_entity_poly.entity_id
_entity_poly.type
_entity_poly.pdbx_seq_one_letter_code
_entity_poly.pdbx_strand_id
1 'polypeptide(L)'
;MDPIETSRIITSRVETVAELLARPLPQIIQRDNTDPENTLTDENIHPDHISFWNGFLEDVEKTISETDLSQNVSLTDALGGESVVVGSKQGLQGRFNANVGVAFARAFIATSGAQGGDSSTSERLKDLKFADAEVLSCSWRAGTPDVVVVELQVREERSTPLLRAVGEVTRYWTARGFNNIRISEGPGSTGREFLKNYTKEIGQLINFMLRSRLRYGFISNYESTIFVRRVEAKIFELTDPIGFQDVGPTVRQCFYHFGTLLLDDPNFKSRGREVDLGDLKIPPSRDSAKSPVPNSRPLKRPAPDDESPKSGDEGPESQEVDRPGPSKRSRTGSMATTKAPNQDSGNIRSEEAEETEHLPSIQREDTLISPGNNRTQSPQEEEETTGVPTDQPSSAEEKTDTIGASPEVGYNQIRISDITSRTIIFKDETDGYLFDTVEVIKENRQNGKRVFRGIFQGQDAIAKYWPESLVKLYKCERNTYHHLPPCPYFARMLAYGNLVVSSSLKKGHIIIITLEEGIPLGYKLLEKTSTAEKKRIRTAFIEAIKVLRGRDSMHGDPQPSNVLWDSETGGLKLLDLETMWDNYDGDPADKVEVLGVLGAIEDDDEDDAMDGGE
;
A
#
# COMPACT_ATOMS: atom_id res chain seq x y z
N MET A 1 -21.48 44.14 -26.04
CA MET A 1 -21.87 42.72 -26.05
C MET A 1 -21.47 42.19 -24.70
N ASP A 2 -22.43 42.10 -23.79
CA ASP A 2 -22.19 41.65 -22.42
C ASP A 2 -22.09 40.12 -22.38
N PRO A 3 -21.15 39.53 -21.63
CA PRO A 3 -21.16 38.10 -21.39
C PRO A 3 -22.24 37.80 -20.34
N ILE A 4 -23.31 37.15 -20.77
CA ILE A 4 -24.32 36.57 -19.88
C ILE A 4 -23.64 35.42 -19.13
N GLU A 5 -23.25 35.74 -17.90
CA GLU A 5 -22.79 34.84 -16.86
C GLU A 5 -23.89 33.83 -16.56
N THR A 6 -23.87 32.71 -17.30
CA THR A 6 -24.81 31.60 -17.08
C THR A 6 -24.25 30.76 -15.93
N SER A 7 -24.42 31.25 -14.71
CA SER A 7 -24.26 30.49 -13.49
C SER A 7 -25.30 29.36 -13.50
N ARG A 8 -24.94 28.22 -14.12
CA ARG A 8 -25.71 26.97 -14.04
C ARG A 8 -25.77 26.60 -12.56
N ILE A 9 -26.90 26.90 -11.93
CA ILE A 9 -27.30 26.31 -10.65
C ILE A 9 -27.29 24.80 -10.88
N ILE A 10 -26.23 24.13 -10.44
CA ILE A 10 -26.19 22.68 -10.35
C ILE A 10 -27.18 22.34 -9.24
N THR A 11 -28.45 22.18 -9.58
CA THR A 11 -29.43 21.58 -8.67
C THR A 11 -28.87 20.22 -8.28
N SER A 12 -28.45 20.06 -7.04
CA SER A 12 -27.95 18.78 -6.52
C SER A 12 -29.05 17.75 -6.71
N ARG A 13 -28.83 16.79 -7.61
CA ARG A 13 -29.77 15.69 -7.81
C ARG A 13 -29.82 14.86 -6.54
N VAL A 14 -31.04 14.60 -6.09
CA VAL A 14 -31.35 13.77 -4.92
C VAL A 14 -31.96 12.46 -5.39
N GLU A 15 -31.76 11.42 -4.59
CA GLU A 15 -32.35 10.09 -4.72
C GLU A 15 -32.74 9.58 -3.33
N THR A 16 -33.58 8.55 -3.23
CA THR A 16 -33.91 7.92 -1.95
C THR A 16 -32.80 6.97 -1.49
N VAL A 17 -32.73 6.67 -0.18
CA VAL A 17 -31.81 5.65 0.34
C VAL A 17 -32.12 4.28 -0.28
N ALA A 18 -33.39 3.95 -0.49
CA ALA A 18 -33.80 2.71 -1.14
C ALA A 18 -33.19 2.58 -2.55
N GLU A 19 -33.26 3.64 -3.37
CA GLU A 19 -32.67 3.68 -4.71
C GLU A 19 -31.14 3.59 -4.67
N LEU A 20 -30.50 4.27 -3.72
CA LEU A 20 -29.05 4.24 -3.55
C LEU A 20 -28.56 2.82 -3.24
N LEU A 21 -29.22 2.14 -2.32
CA LEU A 21 -28.87 0.79 -1.88
C LEU A 21 -29.25 -0.26 -2.92
N ALA A 22 -30.36 -0.13 -3.64
CA ALA A 22 -30.76 -1.08 -4.68
C ALA A 22 -29.91 -1.01 -5.95
N ARG A 23 -28.99 -0.05 -6.05
CA ARG A 23 -28.13 0.10 -7.24
C ARG A 23 -26.95 -0.90 -7.21
N PRO A 24 -26.69 -1.59 -8.33
CA PRO A 24 -25.43 -2.31 -8.53
C PRO A 24 -24.20 -1.41 -8.41
N LEU A 25 -23.03 -1.99 -8.14
CA LEU A 25 -21.80 -1.20 -8.14
C LEU A 25 -21.43 -0.80 -9.58
N PRO A 26 -20.87 0.40 -9.81
CA PRO A 26 -20.36 0.79 -11.12
C PRO A 26 -19.27 -0.18 -11.59
N GLN A 27 -19.28 -0.58 -12.87
CA GLN A 27 -18.19 -1.41 -13.41
C GLN A 27 -16.87 -0.61 -13.43
N ILE A 28 -15.79 -1.17 -12.90
CA ILE A 28 -14.46 -0.55 -12.96
C ILE A 28 -13.80 -0.86 -14.29
N ILE A 29 -13.13 0.15 -14.87
CA ILE A 29 -12.28 -0.01 -16.05
C ILE A 29 -10.87 -0.36 -15.58
N GLN A 30 -10.36 -1.53 -15.96
CA GLN A 30 -8.97 -1.91 -15.66
C GLN A 30 -8.02 -1.47 -16.77
N ARG A 31 -6.81 -1.08 -16.40
CA ARG A 31 -5.68 -1.00 -17.34
C ARG A 31 -4.46 -1.71 -16.75
N ASP A 32 -3.81 -2.47 -17.62
CA ASP A 32 -2.60 -3.26 -17.41
C ASP A 32 -2.75 -4.56 -16.59
N ASN A 33 -1.99 -5.56 -17.06
CA ASN A 33 -1.80 -6.88 -16.44
C ASN A 33 -0.48 -6.89 -15.65
N THR A 34 -0.22 -5.87 -14.82
CA THR A 34 0.98 -5.93 -13.97
C THR A 34 0.87 -7.17 -13.08
N ASP A 35 1.93 -7.97 -13.12
CA ASP A 35 2.08 -9.31 -12.53
C ASP A 35 1.48 -9.42 -11.12
N PRO A 36 1.00 -10.61 -10.72
CA PRO A 36 0.56 -10.83 -9.36
C PRO A 36 1.76 -10.64 -8.45
N GLU A 37 1.74 -9.58 -7.64
CA GLU A 37 2.50 -9.58 -6.40
C GLU A 37 1.94 -10.74 -5.59
N ASN A 38 2.65 -11.88 -5.62
CA ASN A 38 2.42 -12.96 -4.68
C ASN A 38 2.50 -12.35 -3.29
N THR A 39 1.35 -12.17 -2.65
CA THR A 39 1.32 -11.77 -1.26
C THR A 39 1.86 -12.97 -0.49
N LEU A 40 3.13 -12.89 -0.08
CA LEU A 40 3.86 -13.94 0.63
C LEU A 40 3.37 -14.05 2.08
N THR A 41 2.06 -14.16 2.28
CA THR A 41 1.50 -14.43 3.61
C THR A 41 1.43 -15.94 3.80
N ASP A 42 2.05 -16.44 4.87
CA ASP A 42 1.92 -17.83 5.32
C ASP A 42 0.64 -18.00 6.19
N GLU A 43 -0.38 -17.19 5.90
CA GLU A 43 -1.60 -17.07 6.70
C GLU A 43 -2.69 -17.98 6.12
N ASN A 44 -2.42 -19.29 6.09
CA ASN A 44 -3.39 -20.28 5.63
C ASN A 44 -4.41 -20.65 6.71
N ILE A 45 -5.68 -20.81 6.32
CA ILE A 45 -6.71 -21.48 7.13
C ILE A 45 -7.14 -22.82 6.49
N HIS A 46 -7.34 -23.84 7.32
CA HIS A 46 -7.90 -25.11 6.86
C HIS A 46 -9.39 -24.97 6.52
N PRO A 47 -9.89 -25.44 5.36
CA PRO A 47 -11.30 -25.30 4.93
C PRO A 47 -12.36 -25.91 5.87
N ASP A 48 -11.96 -26.77 6.80
CA ASP A 48 -12.86 -27.36 7.81
C ASP A 48 -13.25 -26.39 8.92
N HIS A 49 -12.52 -25.28 9.07
CA HIS A 49 -12.89 -24.18 9.98
C HIS A 49 -13.88 -23.20 9.33
N ILE A 50 -14.24 -23.44 8.06
CA ILE A 50 -15.13 -22.61 7.26
C ILE A 50 -16.45 -23.34 7.00
N SER A 51 -17.55 -22.71 7.39
CA SER A 51 -18.92 -23.13 7.09
C SER A 51 -19.69 -22.05 6.33
N PHE A 52 -20.84 -22.42 5.76
CA PHE A 52 -21.70 -21.48 5.05
C PHE A 52 -22.51 -20.64 6.05
N TRP A 53 -22.56 -19.33 5.84
CA TRP A 53 -23.44 -18.42 6.56
C TRP A 53 -24.86 -18.54 5.99
N ASN A 54 -25.58 -19.56 6.46
CA ASN A 54 -26.95 -19.79 6.07
C ASN A 54 -27.89 -18.70 6.61
N GLY A 55 -28.79 -18.21 5.77
CA GLY A 55 -29.80 -17.20 6.15
C GLY A 55 -29.37 -15.74 5.94
N PHE A 56 -28.12 -15.47 5.51
CA PHE A 56 -27.63 -14.09 5.40
C PHE A 56 -28.45 -13.25 4.41
N LEU A 57 -28.77 -13.79 3.23
CA LEU A 57 -29.49 -13.02 2.20
C LEU A 57 -30.94 -12.74 2.63
N GLU A 58 -31.57 -13.70 3.30
CA GLU A 58 -32.91 -13.54 3.88
C GLU A 58 -32.93 -12.49 4.99
N ASP A 59 -31.88 -12.45 5.82
CA ASP A 59 -31.71 -11.43 6.86
C ASP A 59 -31.50 -10.02 6.24
N VAL A 60 -30.79 -9.94 5.10
CA VAL A 60 -30.64 -8.69 4.34
C VAL A 60 -31.98 -8.23 3.80
N GLU A 61 -32.72 -9.09 3.10
CA GLU A 61 -34.04 -8.76 2.54
C GLU A 61 -35.00 -8.29 3.64
N LYS A 62 -35.02 -9.02 4.76
CA LYS A 62 -35.82 -8.64 5.94
C LYS A 62 -35.44 -7.25 6.44
N THR A 63 -34.14 -7.00 6.65
CA THR A 63 -33.65 -5.70 7.15
C THR A 63 -34.04 -4.55 6.23
N ILE A 64 -33.91 -4.74 4.91
CA ILE A 64 -34.29 -3.73 3.92
C ILE A 64 -35.82 -3.50 3.92
N SER A 65 -36.63 -4.54 4.10
CA SER A 65 -38.09 -4.42 4.13
C SER A 65 -38.64 -3.77 5.40
N GLU A 66 -37.96 -3.93 6.54
CA GLU A 66 -38.39 -3.42 7.85
C GLU A 66 -37.87 -2.00 8.14
N THR A 67 -36.89 -1.52 7.38
CA THR A 67 -36.28 -0.20 7.58
C THR A 67 -36.96 0.88 6.73
N ASP A 68 -37.18 2.08 7.30
CA ASP A 68 -37.59 3.24 6.50
C ASP A 68 -36.40 3.78 5.68
N LEU A 69 -36.42 3.50 4.37
CA LEU A 69 -35.42 3.92 3.40
C LEU A 69 -35.93 5.03 2.46
N SER A 70 -37.03 5.70 2.83
CA SER A 70 -37.66 6.76 2.01
C SER A 70 -36.91 8.10 2.02
N GLN A 71 -35.91 8.24 2.88
CA GLN A 71 -35.17 9.48 3.06
C GLN A 71 -34.33 9.84 1.83
N ASN A 72 -34.21 11.13 1.55
CA ASN A 72 -33.43 11.62 0.41
C ASN A 72 -31.95 11.76 0.75
N VAL A 73 -31.10 11.40 -0.20
CA VAL A 73 -29.65 11.55 -0.15
C VAL A 73 -29.15 12.14 -1.47
N SER A 74 -28.00 12.81 -1.43
CA SER A 74 -27.33 13.26 -2.64
C SER A 74 -26.79 12.06 -3.42
N LEU A 75 -26.86 12.13 -4.76
CA LEU A 75 -26.31 11.12 -5.66
C LEU A 75 -24.81 10.85 -5.35
N THR A 76 -24.42 9.59 -5.20
CA THR A 76 -23.02 9.19 -4.93
C THR A 76 -22.23 8.85 -6.18
N ASP A 77 -22.92 8.33 -7.19
CA ASP A 77 -22.28 7.77 -8.38
C ASP A 77 -22.28 8.80 -9.51
N ALA A 78 -21.27 8.73 -10.37
CA ALA A 78 -21.24 9.56 -11.57
C ALA A 78 -22.35 9.11 -12.54
N LEU A 79 -23.12 10.06 -13.08
CA LEU A 79 -24.24 9.80 -13.99
C LEU A 79 -23.84 9.05 -15.28
N GLY A 80 -22.56 9.13 -15.67
CA GLY A 80 -22.01 8.44 -16.84
C GLY A 80 -21.38 7.08 -16.54
N GLY A 81 -21.53 6.56 -15.32
CA GLY A 81 -20.78 5.39 -14.85
C GLY A 81 -19.36 5.75 -14.39
N GLU A 82 -18.55 4.73 -14.12
CA GLU A 82 -17.17 4.91 -13.71
C GLU A 82 -16.31 5.34 -14.91
N SER A 83 -15.59 6.46 -14.76
CA SER A 83 -14.62 6.94 -15.76
C SER A 83 -13.18 6.76 -15.30
N VAL A 84 -12.98 6.26 -14.08
CA VAL A 84 -11.66 6.03 -13.50
C VAL A 84 -11.14 4.68 -13.96
N VAL A 85 -9.93 4.71 -14.51
CA VAL A 85 -9.17 3.52 -14.87
C VAL A 85 -8.30 3.11 -13.69
N VAL A 86 -8.40 1.85 -13.28
CA VAL A 86 -7.68 1.27 -12.14
C VAL A 86 -6.60 0.30 -12.62
N GLY A 87 -5.37 0.47 -12.13
CA GLY A 87 -4.23 -0.41 -12.43
C GLY A 87 -3.51 -0.95 -11.18
N SER A 88 -4.01 -0.68 -9.97
CA SER A 88 -3.36 -1.09 -8.73
C SER A 88 -4.36 -1.50 -7.64
N LYS A 89 -3.87 -2.23 -6.61
CA LYS A 89 -4.67 -2.59 -5.43
C LYS A 89 -5.21 -1.34 -4.73
N GLN A 90 -4.37 -0.32 -4.55
CA GLN A 90 -4.73 0.93 -3.91
C GLN A 90 -5.80 1.70 -4.70
N GLY A 91 -5.70 1.71 -6.03
CA GLY A 91 -6.74 2.30 -6.88
C GLY A 91 -8.08 1.57 -6.73
N LEU A 92 -8.04 0.24 -6.65
CA LEU A 92 -9.24 -0.59 -6.46
C LEU A 92 -9.88 -0.35 -5.08
N GLN A 93 -9.07 -0.31 -4.02
CA GLN A 93 -9.50 0.03 -2.66
C GLN A 93 -10.12 1.43 -2.59
N GLY A 94 -9.50 2.42 -3.25
CA GLY A 94 -10.05 3.78 -3.36
C GLY A 94 -11.42 3.79 -4.04
N ARG A 95 -11.59 3.00 -5.12
CA ARG A 95 -12.89 2.87 -5.78
C ARG A 95 -13.92 2.12 -4.96
N PHE A 96 -13.51 1.09 -4.24
CA PHE A 96 -14.37 0.36 -3.32
C PHE A 96 -14.91 1.30 -2.22
N ASN A 97 -14.04 2.08 -1.58
CA ASN A 97 -14.46 3.08 -0.59
C ASN A 97 -15.40 4.14 -1.18
N ALA A 98 -15.15 4.61 -2.40
CA ALA A 98 -16.02 5.58 -3.06
C ALA A 98 -17.40 5.00 -3.43
N ASN A 99 -17.45 3.77 -3.95
CA ASN A 99 -18.68 3.17 -4.49
C ASN A 99 -19.50 2.39 -3.44
N VAL A 100 -18.87 1.96 -2.34
CA VAL A 100 -19.50 1.25 -1.22
C VAL A 100 -19.48 2.13 0.03
N GLY A 101 -18.30 2.51 0.51
CA GLY A 101 -18.14 3.22 1.80
C GLY A 101 -18.88 4.56 1.88
N VAL A 102 -18.80 5.39 0.82
CA VAL A 102 -19.53 6.68 0.78
C VAL A 102 -21.04 6.47 0.69
N ALA A 103 -21.50 5.53 -0.15
CA ALA A 103 -22.92 5.22 -0.28
C ALA A 103 -23.51 4.72 1.05
N PHE A 104 -22.80 3.81 1.69
CA PHE A 104 -23.11 3.28 3.01
C PHE A 104 -23.19 4.37 4.08
N ALA A 105 -22.17 5.25 4.15
CA ALA A 105 -22.16 6.34 5.13
C ALA A 105 -23.33 7.30 4.96
N ARG A 106 -23.73 7.61 3.72
CA ARG A 106 -24.89 8.47 3.44
C ARG A 106 -26.20 7.80 3.82
N ALA A 107 -26.36 6.52 3.48
CA ALA A 107 -27.54 5.75 3.85
C ALA A 107 -27.74 5.77 5.37
N PHE A 108 -26.68 5.53 6.14
CA PHE A 108 -26.74 5.52 7.61
C PHE A 108 -27.04 6.86 8.25
N ILE A 109 -26.46 7.93 7.74
CA ILE A 109 -26.77 9.28 8.22
C ILE A 109 -28.25 9.58 7.97
N ALA A 110 -28.76 9.27 6.77
CA ALA A 110 -30.14 9.55 6.41
C ALA A 110 -31.16 8.72 7.21
N THR A 111 -30.87 7.45 7.50
CA THR A 111 -31.80 6.56 8.22
C THR A 111 -31.77 6.76 9.74
N SER A 112 -30.68 7.29 10.30
CA SER A 112 -30.51 7.48 11.75
C SER A 112 -31.47 8.50 12.41
N GLY A 113 -32.14 9.37 11.63
CA GLY A 113 -33.04 10.40 12.14
C GLY A 113 -34.53 10.16 11.88
N ALA A 114 -34.88 9.12 11.12
CA ALA A 114 -36.24 8.93 10.62
C ALA A 114 -37.17 8.18 11.60
N GLN A 115 -36.62 7.36 12.49
CA GLN A 115 -37.42 6.58 13.43
C GLN A 115 -37.48 7.29 14.80
N GLY A 116 -38.58 7.98 15.08
CA GLY A 116 -38.91 8.54 16.40
C GLY A 116 -39.25 7.47 17.46
N GLY A 117 -38.69 6.26 17.33
CA GLY A 117 -38.84 5.15 18.25
C GLY A 117 -37.50 4.83 18.92
N ASP A 118 -37.57 4.33 20.15
CA ASP A 118 -36.49 4.12 21.13
C ASP A 118 -35.40 3.07 20.72
N SER A 119 -35.19 2.86 19.41
CA SER A 119 -34.18 1.93 18.88
C SER A 119 -32.81 2.58 18.89
N SER A 120 -32.09 2.41 20.01
CA SER A 120 -30.70 2.84 20.19
C SER A 120 -29.73 2.39 19.08
N THR A 121 -30.06 1.33 18.33
CA THR A 121 -29.24 0.84 17.22
C THR A 121 -29.29 1.80 16.01
N SER A 122 -30.48 2.30 15.64
CA SER A 122 -30.64 3.14 14.44
C SER A 122 -29.89 4.46 14.56
N GLU A 123 -29.95 5.10 15.73
CA GLU A 123 -29.23 6.35 15.97
C GLU A 123 -27.71 6.20 15.86
N ARG A 124 -27.18 5.02 16.22
CA ARG A 124 -25.74 4.71 16.20
C ARG A 124 -25.21 4.37 14.80
N LEU A 125 -26.09 4.08 13.83
CA LEU A 125 -25.65 3.79 12.45
C LEU A 125 -24.88 4.97 11.85
N LYS A 126 -25.28 6.21 12.14
CA LYS A 126 -24.59 7.41 11.65
C LYS A 126 -23.14 7.53 12.13
N ASP A 127 -22.75 6.81 13.18
CA ASP A 127 -21.41 6.84 13.74
C ASP A 127 -20.49 5.80 13.08
N LEU A 128 -21.03 4.87 12.29
CA LEU A 128 -20.24 3.93 11.50
C LEU A 128 -19.62 4.59 10.27
N LYS A 129 -18.35 4.29 10.02
CA LYS A 129 -17.56 4.83 8.89
C LYS A 129 -16.62 3.76 8.34
N PHE A 130 -16.48 3.75 7.02
CA PHE A 130 -15.35 3.11 6.37
C PHE A 130 -14.12 4.00 6.55
N ALA A 131 -12.99 3.40 6.88
CA ALA A 131 -11.73 4.09 7.08
C ALA A 131 -10.55 3.23 6.60
N ASP A 132 -9.39 3.86 6.44
CA ASP A 132 -8.13 3.15 6.36
C ASP A 132 -7.70 2.63 7.75
N ALA A 133 -6.83 1.64 7.77
CA ALA A 133 -6.32 1.06 9.01
C ALA A 133 -5.40 2.02 9.79
N GLU A 134 -4.87 3.07 9.16
CA GLU A 134 -3.97 4.06 9.80
C GLU A 134 -4.73 5.00 10.75
N VAL A 135 -6.05 5.15 10.58
CA VAL A 135 -6.92 5.85 11.54
C VAL A 135 -6.88 5.22 12.94
N LEU A 136 -6.51 3.95 13.04
CA LEU A 136 -6.40 3.23 14.31
C LEU A 136 -4.97 3.28 14.82
N SER A 137 -4.76 3.64 16.09
CA SER A 137 -3.44 3.57 16.75
C SER A 137 -2.98 2.14 17.06
N CYS A 138 -3.49 1.14 16.34
CA CYS A 138 -3.16 -0.27 16.54
C CYS A 138 -1.88 -0.62 15.76
N SER A 139 -0.93 -1.28 16.43
CA SER A 139 0.27 -1.79 15.77
C SER A 139 -0.06 -3.11 15.05
N TRP A 140 -0.22 -3.05 13.73
CA TRP A 140 -0.48 -4.22 12.91
C TRP A 140 0.84 -4.90 12.53
N ARG A 141 1.27 -5.91 13.31
CA ARG A 141 2.56 -6.58 13.09
C ARG A 141 2.61 -7.47 11.83
N ALA A 142 1.47 -7.90 11.29
CA ALA A 142 1.40 -8.84 10.16
C ALA A 142 0.69 -8.22 8.93
N GLY A 143 0.97 -6.96 8.66
CA GLY A 143 0.31 -6.19 7.59
C GLY A 143 -0.92 -5.47 8.09
N THR A 144 -1.39 -4.50 7.30
CA THR A 144 -2.54 -3.65 7.62
C THR A 144 -3.75 -4.10 6.80
N PRO A 145 -4.95 -4.22 7.41
CA PRO A 145 -6.15 -4.50 6.63
C PRO A 145 -6.38 -3.39 5.60
N ASP A 146 -6.89 -3.75 4.42
CA ASP A 146 -7.11 -2.76 3.36
C ASP A 146 -8.21 -1.77 3.74
N VAL A 147 -9.27 -2.26 4.38
CA VAL A 147 -10.42 -1.45 4.78
C VAL A 147 -10.79 -1.80 6.22
N VAL A 148 -11.15 -0.80 7.00
CA VAL A 148 -11.76 -1.01 8.31
C VAL A 148 -13.10 -0.32 8.39
N VAL A 149 -14.01 -0.87 9.21
CA VAL A 149 -15.24 -0.20 9.60
C VAL A 149 -15.11 0.17 11.07
N VAL A 150 -15.23 1.46 11.36
CA VAL A 150 -15.11 2.02 12.71
C VAL A 150 -16.41 2.68 13.15
N GLU A 151 -16.70 2.62 14.44
CA GLU A 151 -17.72 3.46 15.09
C GLU A 151 -17.01 4.65 15.74
N LEU A 152 -17.42 5.87 15.39
CA LEU A 152 -16.90 7.07 16.01
C LEU A 152 -17.60 7.32 17.34
N GLN A 153 -16.91 7.05 18.46
CA GLN A 153 -17.45 7.37 19.78
C GLN A 153 -17.04 8.80 20.16
N VAL A 154 -18.02 9.69 20.33
CA VAL A 154 -17.78 11.04 20.82
C VAL A 154 -17.79 11.00 22.35
N ARG A 155 -16.63 11.24 22.98
CA ARG A 155 -16.49 11.43 24.43
C ARG A 155 -15.69 12.69 24.69
N GLU A 156 -16.22 13.58 25.52
CA GLU A 156 -15.47 14.76 26.00
C GLU A 156 -14.79 15.55 24.85
N GLU A 157 -15.55 15.88 23.81
CA GLU A 157 -15.11 16.63 22.63
C GLU A 157 -14.08 15.92 21.71
N ARG A 158 -13.66 14.69 22.04
CA ARG A 158 -12.80 13.87 21.18
C ARG A 158 -13.57 12.71 20.59
N SER A 159 -13.41 12.50 19.28
CA SER A 159 -13.92 11.33 18.58
C SER A 159 -12.87 10.23 18.61
N THR A 160 -13.18 9.11 19.26
CA THR A 160 -12.31 7.93 19.28
C THR A 160 -12.86 6.84 18.36
N PRO A 161 -12.11 6.41 17.34
CA PRO A 161 -12.55 5.35 16.44
C PRO A 161 -12.50 3.99 17.15
N LEU A 162 -13.63 3.30 17.21
CA LEU A 162 -13.74 1.94 17.70
C LEU A 162 -13.86 0.98 16.52
N LEU A 163 -12.87 0.10 16.34
CA LEU A 163 -12.86 -0.89 15.27
C LEU A 163 -14.03 -1.89 15.43
N ARG A 164 -14.85 -2.04 14.38
CA ARG A 164 -16.03 -2.92 14.33
C ARG A 164 -15.90 -4.05 13.32
N ALA A 165 -15.26 -3.81 12.18
CA ALA A 165 -14.98 -4.84 11.18
C ALA A 165 -13.70 -4.53 10.41
N VAL A 166 -13.12 -5.56 9.78
CA VAL A 166 -11.97 -5.47 8.88
C VAL A 166 -12.35 -6.02 7.50
N GLY A 167 -11.74 -5.49 6.46
CA GLY A 167 -12.02 -5.83 5.08
C GLY A 167 -10.74 -5.98 4.26
N GLU A 168 -10.67 -7.04 3.47
CA GLU A 168 -9.61 -7.26 2.49
C GLU A 168 -10.11 -7.02 1.07
N VAL A 169 -9.33 -6.29 0.28
CA VAL A 169 -9.64 -5.96 -1.12
C VAL A 169 -8.61 -6.60 -2.04
N THR A 170 -8.97 -7.70 -2.69
CA THR A 170 -8.12 -8.40 -3.66
C THR A 170 -8.32 -7.85 -5.07
N ARG A 171 -7.34 -8.02 -5.96
CA ARG A 171 -7.47 -7.58 -7.36
C ARG A 171 -8.30 -8.61 -8.13
N TYR A 172 -9.46 -8.26 -8.69
CA TYR A 172 -10.29 -9.25 -9.42
C TYR A 172 -9.58 -9.91 -10.60
N TRP A 173 -8.68 -9.20 -11.28
CA TRP A 173 -7.93 -9.74 -12.41
C TRP A 173 -6.85 -10.77 -12.03
N THR A 174 -6.41 -10.80 -10.76
CA THR A 174 -5.54 -11.85 -10.23
C THR A 174 -6.33 -12.92 -9.45
N ALA A 175 -7.49 -12.56 -8.91
CA ALA A 175 -8.39 -13.45 -8.17
C ALA A 175 -9.30 -14.25 -9.12
N ARG A 176 -8.70 -15.06 -10.00
CA ARG A 176 -9.44 -15.93 -10.93
C ARG A 176 -10.24 -17.00 -10.18
N GLY A 177 -11.55 -17.05 -10.45
CA GLY A 177 -12.43 -18.03 -9.83
C GLY A 177 -12.94 -17.66 -8.44
N PHE A 178 -12.66 -16.44 -7.94
CA PHE A 178 -13.25 -15.94 -6.69
C PHE A 178 -14.79 -15.98 -6.77
N ASN A 179 -15.36 -15.53 -7.90
CA ASN A 179 -16.81 -15.52 -8.14
C ASN A 179 -17.39 -16.94 -8.30
N ASN A 180 -16.54 -17.98 -8.41
CA ASN A 180 -16.95 -19.39 -8.54
C ASN A 180 -16.94 -20.13 -7.19
N ILE A 181 -16.54 -19.48 -6.10
CA ILE A 181 -16.63 -20.07 -4.76
C ILE A 181 -18.10 -20.33 -4.45
N ARG A 182 -18.43 -21.55 -4.00
CA ARG A 182 -19.76 -21.91 -3.49
C ARG A 182 -19.59 -22.71 -2.21
N ILE A 183 -19.81 -22.06 -1.08
CA ILE A 183 -19.68 -22.61 0.27
C ILE A 183 -20.96 -23.37 0.65
N SER A 184 -22.10 -22.89 0.14
CA SER A 184 -23.43 -23.48 0.29
C SER A 184 -23.53 -24.92 -0.23
N GLU A 185 -22.76 -25.28 -1.26
CA GLU A 185 -22.77 -26.62 -1.88
C GLU A 185 -22.15 -27.73 -1.01
N GLY A 186 -21.48 -27.37 0.09
CA GLY A 186 -20.93 -28.33 1.06
C GLY A 186 -19.60 -28.99 0.64
N PRO A 187 -19.07 -29.91 1.47
CA PRO A 187 -17.80 -30.60 1.22
C PRO A 187 -17.77 -31.38 -0.10
N GLY A 188 -16.70 -31.22 -0.89
CA GLY A 188 -16.46 -32.00 -2.12
C GLY A 188 -17.09 -31.44 -3.40
N SER A 189 -17.81 -30.31 -3.33
CA SER A 189 -18.30 -29.64 -4.54
C SER A 189 -17.18 -28.88 -5.26
N THR A 190 -17.36 -28.64 -6.56
CA THR A 190 -16.42 -27.82 -7.35
C THR A 190 -16.33 -26.39 -6.82
N GLY A 191 -17.44 -25.81 -6.37
CA GLY A 191 -17.42 -24.47 -5.77
C GLY A 191 -16.64 -24.40 -4.46
N ARG A 192 -16.62 -25.47 -3.66
CA ARG A 192 -15.80 -25.54 -2.45
C ARG A 192 -14.33 -25.85 -2.74
N GLU A 193 -14.01 -26.50 -3.87
CA GLU A 193 -12.62 -26.62 -4.31
C GLU A 193 -12.00 -25.26 -4.66
N PHE A 194 -12.78 -24.33 -5.24
CA PHE A 194 -12.30 -22.95 -5.46
C PHE A 194 -11.91 -22.24 -4.17
N LEU A 195 -12.57 -22.52 -3.04
CA LEU A 195 -12.21 -21.96 -1.73
C LEU A 195 -10.75 -22.26 -1.35
N LYS A 196 -10.22 -23.42 -1.73
CA LYS A 196 -8.83 -23.82 -1.45
C LYS A 196 -7.80 -22.89 -2.08
N ASN A 197 -8.16 -22.24 -3.19
CA ASN A 197 -7.28 -21.28 -3.86
C ASN A 197 -7.21 -19.93 -3.12
N TYR A 198 -8.11 -19.69 -2.15
CA TYR A 198 -8.24 -18.43 -1.41
C TYR A 198 -8.02 -18.59 0.10
N THR A 199 -7.50 -19.73 0.56
CA THR A 199 -7.26 -19.97 1.99
C THR A 199 -6.23 -19.03 2.59
N LYS A 200 -5.35 -18.44 1.78
CA LYS A 200 -4.36 -17.45 2.23
C LYS A 200 -5.01 -16.10 2.51
N GLU A 201 -5.79 -15.60 1.55
CA GLU A 201 -6.47 -14.31 1.66
C GLU A 201 -7.53 -14.36 2.76
N ILE A 202 -8.27 -15.47 2.86
CA ILE A 202 -9.26 -15.67 3.92
C ILE A 202 -8.55 -15.84 5.27
N GLY A 203 -7.45 -16.58 5.33
CA GLY A 203 -6.69 -16.75 6.57
C GLY A 203 -6.05 -15.43 7.03
N GLN A 204 -5.64 -14.56 6.11
CA GLN A 204 -5.18 -13.21 6.41
C GLN A 204 -6.27 -12.33 7.01
N LEU A 205 -7.45 -12.29 6.39
CA LEU A 205 -8.61 -11.60 6.97
C LEU A 205 -8.92 -12.13 8.38
N ILE A 206 -8.93 -13.46 8.54
CA ILE A 206 -9.21 -14.10 9.83
C ILE A 206 -8.14 -13.76 10.87
N ASN A 207 -6.87 -13.68 10.50
CA ASN A 207 -5.80 -13.24 11.39
C ASN A 207 -6.06 -11.83 11.92
N PHE A 208 -6.48 -10.90 11.06
CA PHE A 208 -6.90 -9.56 11.50
C PHE A 208 -8.10 -9.63 12.45
N MET A 209 -9.11 -10.43 12.13
CA MET A 209 -10.27 -10.62 13.01
C MET A 209 -9.89 -11.21 14.37
N LEU A 210 -8.99 -12.19 14.42
CA LEU A 210 -8.52 -12.81 15.66
C LEU A 210 -7.77 -11.80 16.54
N ARG A 211 -6.78 -11.11 15.97
CA ARG A 211 -5.92 -10.16 16.69
C ARG A 211 -6.68 -8.95 17.22
N SER A 212 -7.67 -8.48 16.46
CA SER A 212 -8.52 -7.37 16.85
C SER A 212 -9.79 -7.80 17.61
N ARG A 213 -9.94 -9.10 17.89
CA ARG A 213 -11.10 -9.69 18.58
C ARG A 213 -12.43 -9.33 17.94
N LEU A 214 -12.45 -9.27 16.60
CA LEU A 214 -13.63 -8.91 15.83
C LEU A 214 -14.47 -10.13 15.50
N ARG A 215 -15.78 -9.91 15.47
CA ARG A 215 -16.74 -10.89 15.02
C ARG A 215 -16.90 -10.90 13.52
N TYR A 216 -16.78 -9.75 12.88
CA TYR A 216 -17.19 -9.57 11.50
C TYR A 216 -16.03 -9.08 10.64
N GLY A 217 -16.01 -9.54 9.39
CA GLY A 217 -15.11 -9.07 8.35
C GLY A 217 -15.70 -9.33 6.97
N PHE A 218 -14.99 -8.91 5.94
CA PHE A 218 -15.37 -9.20 4.56
C PHE A 218 -14.14 -9.29 3.66
N ILE A 219 -14.27 -10.01 2.56
CA ILE A 219 -13.29 -10.02 1.48
C ILE A 219 -14.00 -9.65 0.18
N SER A 220 -13.41 -8.76 -0.60
CA SER A 220 -13.96 -8.36 -1.88
C SER A 220 -12.87 -8.28 -2.93
N ASN A 221 -13.21 -8.68 -4.15
CA ASN A 221 -12.39 -8.34 -5.32
C ASN A 221 -13.00 -7.18 -6.13
N TYR A 222 -13.95 -6.43 -5.55
CA TYR A 222 -14.87 -5.49 -6.18
C TYR A 222 -15.95 -6.13 -7.07
N GLU A 223 -15.62 -7.11 -7.92
CA GLU A 223 -16.62 -7.82 -8.73
C GLU A 223 -17.55 -8.71 -7.90
N SER A 224 -17.08 -9.15 -6.73
CA SER A 224 -17.86 -9.89 -5.76
C SER A 224 -17.38 -9.61 -4.34
N THR A 225 -18.24 -9.85 -3.37
CA THR A 225 -17.95 -9.70 -1.94
C THR A 225 -18.42 -10.93 -1.19
N ILE A 226 -17.57 -11.46 -0.31
CA ILE A 226 -17.91 -12.49 0.66
C ILE A 226 -17.90 -11.86 2.06
N PHE A 227 -19.00 -12.01 2.79
CA PHE A 227 -19.08 -11.57 4.19
C PHE A 227 -18.68 -12.72 5.11
N VAL A 228 -17.99 -12.37 6.20
CA VAL A 228 -17.42 -13.33 7.14
C VAL A 228 -17.93 -13.00 8.55
N ARG A 229 -18.48 -13.99 9.24
CA ARG A 229 -18.71 -13.91 10.69
C ARG A 229 -17.97 -15.01 11.43
N ARG A 230 -17.40 -14.65 12.57
CA ARG A 230 -16.84 -15.57 13.54
C ARG A 230 -17.96 -16.02 14.48
N VAL A 231 -18.24 -17.32 14.50
CA VAL A 231 -19.29 -17.90 15.34
C VAL A 231 -18.69 -18.46 16.64
N GLU A 232 -17.50 -19.05 16.53
CA GLU A 232 -16.78 -19.62 17.66
C GLU A 232 -15.30 -19.21 17.63
N ALA A 233 -14.51 -19.73 18.58
CA ALA A 233 -13.09 -19.45 18.64
C ALA A 233 -12.35 -19.84 17.34
N LYS A 234 -12.79 -20.94 16.69
CA LYS A 234 -12.19 -21.52 15.48
C LYS A 234 -13.13 -21.64 14.28
N ILE A 235 -14.41 -21.32 14.43
CA ILE A 235 -15.41 -21.53 13.36
C ILE A 235 -15.81 -20.18 12.75
N PHE A 236 -15.69 -20.11 11.43
CA PHE A 236 -16.00 -18.95 10.61
C PHE A 236 -17.07 -19.32 9.59
N GLU A 237 -18.09 -18.49 9.50
CA GLU A 237 -19.15 -18.63 8.52
C GLU A 237 -19.01 -17.57 7.44
N LEU A 238 -19.04 -18.02 6.19
CA LEU A 238 -18.86 -17.19 5.02
C LEU A 238 -20.11 -17.27 4.13
N THR A 239 -20.49 -16.15 3.51
CA THR A 239 -21.50 -16.15 2.46
C THR A 239 -20.93 -16.74 1.17
N ASP A 240 -21.81 -17.09 0.22
CA ASP A 240 -21.37 -17.19 -1.17
C ASP A 240 -20.98 -15.78 -1.69
N PRO A 241 -20.16 -15.68 -2.75
CA PRO A 241 -19.82 -14.39 -3.34
C PRO A 241 -21.07 -13.69 -3.87
N ILE A 242 -21.30 -12.47 -3.41
CA ILE A 242 -22.36 -11.58 -3.91
C ILE A 242 -21.77 -10.71 -5.01
N GLY A 243 -22.29 -10.83 -6.22
CA GLY A 243 -21.80 -10.16 -7.41
C GLY A 243 -22.11 -8.66 -7.42
N PHE A 244 -21.22 -7.88 -8.02
CA PHE A 244 -21.38 -6.42 -8.11
C PHE A 244 -22.56 -5.99 -8.98
N GLN A 245 -23.00 -6.87 -9.88
CA GLN A 245 -24.17 -6.71 -10.75
C GLN A 245 -25.44 -7.33 -10.17
N ASP A 246 -25.36 -8.00 -9.01
CA ASP A 246 -26.51 -8.64 -8.41
C ASP A 246 -27.55 -7.59 -8.02
N VAL A 247 -28.80 -7.88 -8.35
CA VAL A 247 -29.96 -7.02 -8.09
C VAL A 247 -30.77 -7.48 -6.88
N GLY A 248 -30.34 -8.56 -6.21
CA GLY A 248 -31.08 -9.15 -5.11
C GLY A 248 -30.23 -10.08 -4.24
N PRO A 249 -30.08 -9.76 -2.95
CA PRO A 249 -29.77 -8.41 -2.49
C PRO A 249 -28.48 -7.87 -3.15
N THR A 250 -28.37 -6.56 -3.33
CA THR A 250 -27.15 -5.94 -3.86
C THR A 250 -26.03 -5.91 -2.82
N VAL A 251 -24.78 -5.73 -3.25
CA VAL A 251 -23.64 -5.52 -2.33
C VAL A 251 -23.90 -4.37 -1.35
N ARG A 252 -24.55 -3.28 -1.79
CA ARG A 252 -24.87 -2.14 -0.93
C ARG A 252 -25.92 -2.47 0.12
N GLN A 253 -26.97 -3.21 -0.25
CA GLN A 253 -27.97 -3.72 0.70
C GLN A 253 -27.33 -4.67 1.73
N CYS A 254 -26.44 -5.56 1.28
CA CYS A 254 -25.69 -6.44 2.16
C CYS A 254 -24.81 -5.66 3.14
N PHE A 255 -24.10 -4.61 2.69
CA PHE A 255 -23.34 -3.76 3.61
C PHE A 255 -24.24 -3.02 4.59
N TYR A 256 -25.39 -2.50 4.16
CA TYR A 256 -26.35 -1.83 5.05
C TYR A 256 -26.76 -2.75 6.21
N HIS A 257 -27.21 -3.97 5.91
CA HIS A 257 -27.53 -4.99 6.92
C HIS A 257 -26.29 -5.37 7.75
N PHE A 258 -25.13 -5.55 7.10
CA PHE A 258 -23.89 -5.87 7.81
C PHE A 258 -23.57 -4.82 8.89
N GLY A 259 -23.78 -3.53 8.61
CA GLY A 259 -23.56 -2.48 9.60
C GLY A 259 -24.57 -2.48 10.76
N THR A 260 -25.81 -2.98 10.58
CA THR A 260 -26.72 -3.20 11.72
C THR A 260 -26.17 -4.31 12.64
N LEU A 261 -25.64 -5.40 12.05
CA LEU A 261 -25.00 -6.48 12.81
C LEU A 261 -23.79 -6.00 13.62
N LEU A 262 -23.03 -5.02 13.12
CA LEU A 262 -21.86 -4.46 13.81
C LEU A 262 -22.22 -3.75 15.12
N LEU A 263 -23.44 -3.22 15.23
CA LEU A 263 -23.90 -2.47 16.39
C LEU A 263 -24.63 -3.33 17.42
N ASP A 264 -25.26 -4.41 16.99
CA ASP A 264 -26.06 -5.32 17.82
C ASP A 264 -25.21 -6.23 18.73
N ASP A 265 -23.94 -6.46 18.39
CA ASP A 265 -23.01 -7.24 19.23
C ASP A 265 -21.74 -6.45 19.57
N PRO A 266 -21.84 -5.40 20.41
CA PRO A 266 -20.71 -4.53 20.69
C PRO A 266 -19.63 -5.19 21.57
N ASN A 267 -19.95 -6.32 22.21
CA ASN A 267 -19.14 -6.98 23.23
C ASN A 267 -18.85 -8.44 22.89
N PHE A 268 -18.71 -8.77 21.61
CA PHE A 268 -18.42 -10.12 21.18
C PHE A 268 -17.23 -10.70 21.97
N LYS A 269 -17.51 -11.75 22.75
CA LYS A 269 -16.51 -12.55 23.45
C LYS A 269 -16.63 -13.97 22.90
N SER A 270 -15.61 -14.41 22.16
CA SER A 270 -15.54 -15.80 21.72
C SER A 270 -15.54 -16.71 22.95
N ARG A 271 -16.46 -17.67 23.00
CA ARG A 271 -16.42 -18.73 24.02
C ARG A 271 -15.21 -19.62 23.75
N GLY A 272 -14.25 -19.65 24.68
CA GLY A 272 -13.08 -20.54 24.60
C GLY A 272 -11.76 -19.82 24.84
N ARG A 273 -10.67 -20.59 24.78
CA ARG A 273 -9.30 -20.06 24.81
C ARG A 273 -9.08 -19.18 23.58
N GLU A 274 -8.34 -18.10 23.73
CA GLU A 274 -7.86 -17.30 22.60
C GLU A 274 -7.06 -18.23 21.66
N VAL A 275 -7.41 -18.19 20.38
CA VAL A 275 -6.88 -19.08 19.34
C VAL A 275 -5.90 -18.29 18.50
N ASP A 276 -4.73 -18.86 18.26
CA ASP A 276 -3.76 -18.33 17.31
C ASP A 276 -4.00 -18.90 15.91
N LEU A 277 -3.60 -18.19 14.87
CA LEU A 277 -3.76 -18.62 13.47
C LEU A 277 -3.09 -19.97 13.20
N GLY A 278 -1.98 -20.29 13.90
CA GLY A 278 -1.32 -21.59 13.81
C GLY A 278 -2.24 -22.77 14.12
N ASP A 279 -3.21 -22.60 15.04
CA ASP A 279 -4.21 -23.62 15.37
C ASP A 279 -5.24 -23.85 14.26
N LEU A 280 -5.37 -22.89 13.33
CA LEU A 280 -6.33 -22.94 12.23
C LEU A 280 -5.73 -23.58 10.96
N LYS A 281 -4.41 -23.83 10.93
CA LYS A 281 -3.75 -24.55 9.83
C LYS A 281 -4.06 -26.05 9.83
N ILE A 282 -4.40 -26.60 10.99
CA ILE A 282 -4.67 -28.03 11.20
C ILE A 282 -6.19 -28.24 11.22
N PRO A 283 -6.74 -29.30 10.58
CA PRO A 283 -8.16 -29.62 10.70
C PRO A 283 -8.58 -29.79 12.17
N PRO A 284 -9.81 -29.39 12.53
CA PRO A 284 -10.32 -29.60 13.89
C PRO A 284 -10.30 -31.10 14.21
N SER A 285 -9.76 -31.47 15.39
CA SER A 285 -9.72 -32.87 15.81
C SER A 285 -11.13 -33.46 15.82
N ARG A 286 -11.33 -34.63 15.20
CA ARG A 286 -12.63 -35.32 15.13
C ARG A 286 -13.25 -35.56 16.52
N ASP A 287 -12.44 -35.62 17.56
CA ASP A 287 -12.91 -35.80 18.93
C ASP A 287 -13.60 -34.56 19.52
N SER A 288 -13.35 -33.38 18.94
CA SER A 288 -13.99 -32.11 19.36
C SER A 288 -15.35 -31.85 18.71
N ALA A 289 -15.67 -32.53 17.61
CA ALA A 289 -16.91 -32.36 16.84
C ALA A 289 -18.15 -33.02 17.47
N LYS A 290 -18.05 -33.59 18.68
CA LYS A 290 -19.18 -34.17 19.42
C LYS A 290 -19.94 -33.19 20.32
N SER A 291 -19.60 -31.90 20.29
CA SER A 291 -20.44 -30.90 20.96
C SER A 291 -21.75 -30.71 20.19
N PRO A 292 -22.90 -30.59 20.88
CA PRO A 292 -24.20 -30.59 20.24
C PRO A 292 -24.31 -29.39 19.30
N VAL A 293 -24.64 -29.68 18.03
CA VAL A 293 -25.08 -28.67 17.06
C VAL A 293 -26.09 -27.76 17.77
N PRO A 294 -25.86 -26.44 17.85
CA PRO A 294 -26.85 -25.55 18.43
C PRO A 294 -28.09 -25.63 17.55
N ASN A 295 -29.15 -26.23 18.11
CA ASN A 295 -30.46 -26.28 17.49
C ASN A 295 -30.83 -24.88 16.99
N SER A 296 -30.82 -24.69 15.67
CA SER A 296 -31.72 -23.76 15.02
C SER A 296 -33.13 -24.17 15.46
N ARG A 297 -33.66 -23.46 16.46
CA ARG A 297 -35.05 -23.64 16.89
C ARG A 297 -35.93 -23.48 15.65
N PRO A 298 -36.72 -24.50 15.26
CA PRO A 298 -37.78 -24.27 14.30
C PRO A 298 -38.73 -23.25 14.94
N LEU A 299 -38.94 -22.11 14.29
CA LEU A 299 -40.08 -21.26 14.59
C LEU A 299 -41.32 -22.15 14.54
N LYS A 300 -41.95 -22.31 15.70
CA LYS A 300 -43.17 -23.08 15.91
C LYS A 300 -44.24 -22.45 15.02
N ARG A 301 -44.52 -23.08 13.87
CA ARG A 301 -45.69 -22.71 13.05
C ARG A 301 -46.93 -22.81 13.96
N PRO A 302 -47.80 -21.78 14.02
CA PRO A 302 -49.10 -21.95 14.63
C PRO A 302 -49.87 -23.03 13.84
N ALA A 303 -50.61 -23.85 14.58
CA ALA A 303 -51.43 -24.91 14.02
C ALA A 303 -52.38 -24.34 12.96
N PRO A 304 -52.65 -25.08 11.86
CA PRO A 304 -53.69 -24.67 10.93
C PRO A 304 -55.04 -24.82 11.62
N ASP A 305 -55.77 -23.72 11.69
CA ASP A 305 -57.19 -23.73 12.04
C ASP A 305 -57.94 -24.51 10.96
N ASP A 306 -58.71 -25.46 11.48
CA ASP A 306 -59.50 -26.45 10.79
C ASP A 306 -60.79 -25.77 10.30
N GLU A 307 -60.77 -25.19 9.09
CA GLU A 307 -62.00 -24.82 8.38
C GLU A 307 -62.04 -25.48 6.99
N SER A 308 -62.83 -26.55 6.93
CA SER A 308 -63.36 -27.09 5.68
C SER A 308 -64.19 -26.03 4.94
N PRO A 309 -64.18 -26.03 3.59
CA PRO A 309 -65.45 -26.40 2.95
C PRO A 309 -65.33 -27.24 1.67
N LYS A 310 -66.32 -28.13 1.58
CA LYS A 310 -66.95 -28.77 0.42
C LYS A 310 -66.67 -28.17 -0.98
N SER A 311 -66.35 -29.03 -1.94
CA SER A 311 -66.95 -29.16 -3.30
C SER A 311 -66.17 -30.23 -4.08
N GLY A 312 -66.82 -31.28 -4.60
CA GLY A 312 -67.41 -31.32 -5.94
C GLY A 312 -66.36 -31.84 -6.92
N ASP A 313 -66.15 -33.16 -7.05
CA ASP A 313 -66.82 -34.02 -8.04
C ASP A 313 -67.08 -33.33 -9.39
N GLU A 314 -66.17 -33.53 -10.34
CA GLU A 314 -66.44 -33.83 -11.76
C GLU A 314 -65.09 -33.97 -12.51
N GLY A 315 -64.83 -35.15 -13.06
CA GLY A 315 -63.99 -35.29 -14.26
C GLY A 315 -64.78 -34.84 -15.51
N PRO A 316 -64.32 -35.06 -16.76
CA PRO A 316 -63.34 -36.06 -17.19
C PRO A 316 -62.35 -35.57 -18.28
N GLU A 317 -61.52 -36.50 -18.78
CA GLU A 317 -61.07 -36.68 -20.19
C GLU A 317 -60.50 -35.47 -20.97
N SER A 318 -59.41 -35.53 -21.73
CA SER A 318 -58.76 -36.63 -22.45
C SER A 318 -57.59 -36.03 -23.28
N GLN A 319 -56.87 -36.93 -23.97
CA GLN A 319 -56.03 -36.74 -25.16
C GLN A 319 -54.51 -36.84 -25.01
N GLU A 320 -54.08 -38.10 -25.21
CA GLU A 320 -52.89 -38.51 -25.95
C GLU A 320 -52.59 -37.63 -27.17
N VAL A 321 -51.31 -37.27 -27.38
CA VAL A 321 -50.72 -37.19 -28.73
C VAL A 321 -49.26 -37.70 -28.68
N ASP A 322 -49.08 -38.81 -29.39
CA ASP A 322 -47.95 -39.35 -30.16
C ASP A 322 -46.47 -38.96 -29.90
N ARG A 323 -45.69 -40.06 -29.85
CA ARG A 323 -44.24 -40.31 -30.08
C ARG A 323 -43.75 -39.70 -31.44
N PRO A 324 -42.42 -39.67 -31.81
CA PRO A 324 -41.36 -40.62 -31.45
C PRO A 324 -39.87 -40.16 -31.40
N GLY A 325 -39.04 -40.98 -30.74
CA GLY A 325 -37.89 -41.66 -31.38
C GLY A 325 -36.54 -40.91 -31.56
N PRO A 326 -35.40 -41.47 -31.07
CA PRO A 326 -34.07 -40.86 -31.19
C PRO A 326 -33.33 -41.32 -32.45
N SER A 327 -32.56 -40.42 -33.08
CA SER A 327 -31.70 -40.75 -34.22
C SER A 327 -30.21 -40.53 -33.88
N LYS A 328 -29.47 -41.64 -33.93
CA LYS A 328 -28.01 -41.70 -34.06
C LYS A 328 -27.63 -41.29 -35.49
N ARG A 329 -26.59 -40.46 -35.65
CA ARG A 329 -25.65 -40.62 -36.77
C ARG A 329 -24.32 -39.91 -36.55
N SER A 330 -23.27 -40.69 -36.81
CA SER A 330 -21.88 -40.32 -36.96
C SER A 330 -21.60 -39.72 -38.36
N ARG A 331 -20.53 -38.90 -38.44
CA ARG A 331 -19.65 -38.71 -39.61
C ARG A 331 -18.48 -37.84 -39.15
N THR A 332 -17.27 -38.37 -38.92
CA THR A 332 -16.16 -38.53 -39.88
C THR A 332 -15.94 -37.35 -40.83
N GLY A 333 -14.79 -36.68 -40.64
CA GLY A 333 -14.21 -35.69 -41.52
C GLY A 333 -12.78 -35.40 -41.08
N SER A 334 -11.83 -36.17 -41.62
CA SER A 334 -10.38 -36.03 -41.45
C SER A 334 -9.83 -35.08 -42.52
N MET A 335 -8.91 -34.18 -42.18
CA MET A 335 -7.83 -33.74 -43.09
C MET A 335 -6.53 -33.46 -42.32
N ALA A 336 -5.49 -34.12 -42.83
CA ALA A 336 -4.05 -33.97 -42.65
C ALA A 336 -3.56 -32.51 -42.87
N THR A 337 -2.37 -32.01 -42.55
CA THR A 337 -1.06 -32.48 -42.02
C THR A 337 -0.18 -31.22 -41.97
N THR A 338 0.68 -31.05 -40.96
CA THR A 338 2.09 -30.63 -41.12
C THR A 338 2.85 -30.76 -39.79
N LYS A 339 3.81 -31.69 -39.73
CA LYS A 339 4.99 -31.73 -38.83
C LYS A 339 6.01 -30.71 -39.38
N ALA A 340 7.02 -30.15 -38.71
CA ALA A 340 7.81 -30.35 -37.48
C ALA A 340 8.54 -28.98 -37.19
N PRO A 341 9.53 -28.83 -36.27
CA PRO A 341 10.06 -29.76 -35.28
C PRO A 341 10.16 -29.23 -33.83
N ASN A 342 10.16 -30.17 -32.89
CA ASN A 342 10.54 -30.00 -31.49
C ASN A 342 12.03 -29.63 -31.39
N GLN A 343 12.35 -28.62 -30.59
CA GLN A 343 13.68 -28.44 -30.02
C GLN A 343 13.68 -28.90 -28.56
N ASP A 344 14.61 -29.81 -28.31
CA ASP A 344 15.24 -30.16 -27.04
C ASP A 344 15.24 -29.04 -26.00
N SER A 345 14.64 -29.31 -24.84
CA SER A 345 14.97 -28.63 -23.59
C SER A 345 15.49 -29.68 -22.63
N GLY A 346 16.82 -29.72 -22.52
CA GLY A 346 17.55 -30.62 -21.65
C GLY A 346 17.19 -30.45 -20.18
N ASN A 347 17.01 -31.59 -19.52
CA ASN A 347 17.03 -31.73 -18.07
C ASN A 347 18.40 -31.28 -17.53
N ILE A 348 18.43 -30.19 -16.76
CA ILE A 348 19.52 -29.91 -15.84
C ILE A 348 19.02 -30.27 -14.43
N ARG A 349 19.62 -31.32 -13.88
CA ARG A 349 19.55 -31.69 -12.46
C ARG A 349 20.04 -30.51 -11.64
N SER A 350 19.20 -30.01 -10.74
CA SER A 350 19.61 -29.15 -9.64
C SER A 350 20.28 -30.03 -8.60
N GLU A 351 21.61 -29.94 -8.50
CA GLU A 351 22.37 -30.50 -7.39
C GLU A 351 22.09 -29.67 -6.13
N GLU A 352 21.85 -30.42 -5.06
CA GLU A 352 21.71 -29.95 -3.69
C GLU A 352 23.02 -29.30 -3.23
N ALA A 353 22.95 -28.08 -2.72
CA ALA A 353 24.01 -27.48 -1.92
C ALA A 353 23.50 -27.35 -0.48
N GLU A 354 23.86 -28.34 0.33
CA GLU A 354 24.00 -28.20 1.78
C GLU A 354 25.25 -27.37 2.06
N GLU A 355 25.11 -26.27 2.79
CA GLU A 355 26.01 -25.81 3.86
C GLU A 355 25.58 -24.39 4.28
N THR A 356 25.02 -24.26 5.47
CA THR A 356 24.94 -22.98 6.17
C THR A 356 25.70 -23.13 7.47
N GLU A 357 26.89 -22.55 7.49
CA GLU A 357 27.74 -22.43 8.66
C GLU A 357 27.07 -21.60 9.76
N HIS A 358 27.29 -22.06 10.98
CA HIS A 358 26.95 -21.38 12.23
C HIS A 358 27.68 -20.06 12.38
N LEU A 359 26.95 -18.95 12.48
CA LEU A 359 27.44 -17.72 13.11
C LEU A 359 26.96 -17.63 14.57
N PRO A 360 27.84 -17.25 15.52
CA PRO A 360 27.54 -17.26 16.94
C PRO A 360 26.76 -16.02 17.41
N SER A 361 25.82 -16.28 18.30
CA SER A 361 25.02 -15.31 19.04
C SER A 361 25.89 -14.35 19.87
N ILE A 362 25.85 -13.06 19.55
CA ILE A 362 26.35 -12.00 20.43
C ILE A 362 25.28 -11.69 21.47
N GLN A 363 25.56 -12.05 22.72
CA GLN A 363 24.80 -11.63 23.89
C GLN A 363 25.04 -10.13 24.12
N ARG A 364 23.97 -9.33 24.14
CA ARG A 364 24.00 -7.96 24.67
C ARG A 364 23.54 -8.01 26.11
N GLU A 365 24.45 -7.70 27.03
CA GLU A 365 24.13 -7.46 28.44
C GLU A 365 23.46 -6.10 28.60
N ASP A 366 22.26 -6.12 29.15
CA ASP A 366 21.56 -4.97 29.70
C ASP A 366 22.26 -4.51 30.98
N THR A 367 22.74 -3.26 31.04
CA THR A 367 23.05 -2.59 32.31
C THR A 367 22.23 -1.31 32.43
N LEU A 368 21.19 -1.41 33.26
CA LEU A 368 20.42 -0.32 33.83
C LEU A 368 21.32 0.52 34.77
N ILE A 369 21.41 1.83 34.53
CA ILE A 369 21.79 2.80 35.56
C ILE A 369 20.70 3.88 35.62
N SER A 370 20.04 3.94 36.77
CA SER A 370 19.04 4.95 37.16
C SER A 370 19.68 6.26 37.61
N PRO A 371 18.90 7.36 37.68
CA PRO A 371 19.43 8.73 37.75
C PRO A 371 19.67 9.21 39.18
N GLY A 372 20.72 10.01 39.36
CA GLY A 372 21.05 10.69 40.61
C GLY A 372 21.34 12.17 40.37
N ASN A 373 20.53 13.02 41.00
CA ASN A 373 20.62 14.48 41.08
C ASN A 373 22.04 15.01 41.30
N ASN A 374 22.35 16.18 40.72
CA ASN A 374 22.80 17.31 41.54
C ASN A 374 22.70 18.67 40.84
N ARG A 375 22.40 19.65 41.69
CA ARG A 375 22.02 21.03 41.47
C ARG A 375 23.14 21.90 42.04
N THR A 376 23.81 22.70 41.22
CA THR A 376 24.69 23.81 41.67
C THR A 376 24.84 24.79 40.50
N GLN A 377 24.07 25.87 40.49
CA GLN A 377 24.52 27.25 40.79
C GLN A 377 25.64 27.77 39.88
N SER A 378 25.25 28.64 38.96
CA SER A 378 26.07 29.62 38.26
C SER A 378 26.61 30.69 39.22
N PRO A 379 27.73 31.32 38.87
CA PRO A 379 27.87 32.76 39.07
C PRO A 379 28.17 33.49 37.76
N GLN A 380 27.54 34.66 37.64
CA GLN A 380 28.00 35.78 36.82
C GLN A 380 29.26 36.39 37.45
N GLU A 381 30.14 36.94 36.62
CA GLU A 381 30.95 38.16 36.84
C GLU A 381 31.78 38.33 35.54
N GLU A 382 31.54 39.37 34.74
CA GLU A 382 32.00 40.77 34.85
C GLU A 382 33.19 41.03 33.90
N GLU A 383 33.12 42.20 33.28
CA GLU A 383 34.05 42.76 32.32
C GLU A 383 35.43 42.98 32.94
N GLU A 384 36.51 42.83 32.16
CA GLU A 384 37.56 43.84 32.18
C GLU A 384 38.45 43.82 30.93
N THR A 385 38.59 45.03 30.39
CA THR A 385 39.49 45.48 29.33
C THR A 385 40.96 45.33 29.67
N THR A 386 41.80 44.93 28.71
CA THR A 386 43.18 45.44 28.59
C THR A 386 43.62 45.43 27.12
N GLY A 387 44.07 46.58 26.63
CA GLY A 387 44.73 46.72 25.33
C GLY A 387 46.24 46.69 25.46
N VAL A 388 46.94 46.32 24.38
CA VAL A 388 48.35 46.65 24.09
C VAL A 388 48.50 46.69 22.55
N PRO A 389 49.35 47.59 22.00
CA PRO A 389 49.34 47.97 20.59
C PRO A 389 50.38 47.18 19.78
N THR A 390 50.13 46.98 18.48
CA THR A 390 51.17 46.51 17.56
C THR A 390 51.05 47.19 16.20
N ASP A 391 52.23 47.56 15.72
CA ASP A 391 52.55 48.45 14.61
C ASP A 391 52.07 48.01 13.22
N GLN A 392 51.87 49.02 12.36
CA GLN A 392 51.87 48.91 10.91
C GLN A 392 53.23 48.39 10.39
N PRO A 393 53.25 47.72 9.23
CA PRO A 393 53.74 48.46 8.07
C PRO A 393 53.02 48.16 6.73
N SER A 394 52.95 49.24 5.94
CA SER A 394 53.09 49.36 4.48
C SER A 394 52.35 48.41 3.53
N SER A 395 51.27 48.96 2.97
CA SER A 395 51.01 49.13 1.52
C SER A 395 51.83 48.28 0.53
N ALA A 396 51.17 47.27 -0.05
CA ALA A 396 51.41 46.83 -1.42
C ALA A 396 50.07 46.93 -2.16
N GLU A 397 50.08 47.67 -3.26
CA GLU A 397 48.95 47.86 -4.16
C GLU A 397 48.61 46.54 -4.87
N GLU A 398 47.52 45.90 -4.47
CA GLU A 398 46.90 44.81 -5.20
C GLU A 398 45.74 45.36 -6.03
N LYS A 399 45.87 45.27 -7.35
CA LYS A 399 44.82 45.57 -8.32
C LYS A 399 43.61 44.68 -8.03
N THR A 400 42.57 45.26 -7.43
CA THR A 400 41.25 44.65 -7.35
C THR A 400 40.61 44.68 -8.74
N ASP A 401 40.68 43.55 -9.44
CA ASP A 401 39.79 43.27 -10.54
C ASP A 401 38.35 43.39 -10.05
N THR A 402 37.59 44.23 -10.73
CA THR A 402 36.19 44.53 -10.47
C THR A 402 35.37 43.26 -10.67
N ILE A 403 35.17 42.49 -9.60
CA ILE A 403 34.20 41.40 -9.54
C ILE A 403 32.83 42.06 -9.78
N GLY A 404 32.28 41.80 -10.97
CA GLY A 404 30.94 42.23 -11.34
C GLY A 404 29.95 41.83 -10.26
N ALA A 405 29.15 42.79 -9.82
CA ALA A 405 28.06 42.57 -8.88
C ALA A 405 27.26 41.34 -9.33
N SER A 406 27.29 40.31 -8.48
CA SER A 406 26.44 39.14 -8.61
C SER A 406 25.00 39.63 -8.71
N PRO A 407 24.21 39.25 -9.73
CA PRO A 407 22.86 39.73 -9.87
C PRO A 407 22.12 39.37 -8.59
N GLU A 408 21.56 40.38 -7.90
CA GLU A 408 20.62 40.16 -6.82
C GLU A 408 19.52 39.26 -7.37
N VAL A 409 19.58 37.97 -7.05
CA VAL A 409 18.54 37.01 -7.37
C VAL A 409 17.38 37.39 -6.48
N GLY A 410 16.53 38.29 -6.99
CA GLY A 410 15.31 38.68 -6.32
C GLY A 410 14.54 37.41 -6.00
N TYR A 411 14.39 37.12 -4.71
CA TYR A 411 13.54 36.04 -4.23
C TYR A 411 12.14 36.32 -4.75
N ASN A 412 11.75 35.62 -5.83
CA ASN A 412 10.43 35.75 -6.42
C ASN A 412 9.42 35.41 -5.33
N GLN A 413 8.69 36.42 -4.88
CA GLN A 413 7.63 36.25 -3.90
C GLN A 413 6.64 35.21 -4.44
N ILE A 414 6.55 34.07 -3.74
CA ILE A 414 5.69 32.95 -4.13
C ILE A 414 4.25 33.45 -4.21
N ARG A 415 3.63 33.41 -5.40
CA ARG A 415 2.22 33.74 -5.55
C ARG A 415 1.40 32.47 -5.33
N ILE A 416 0.29 32.60 -4.62
CA ILE A 416 -0.64 31.47 -4.40
C ILE A 416 -1.13 30.89 -5.74
N SER A 417 -1.21 31.71 -6.79
CA SER A 417 -1.57 31.29 -8.16
C SER A 417 -0.61 30.29 -8.78
N ASP A 418 0.64 30.23 -8.31
CA ASP A 418 1.68 29.39 -8.88
C ASP A 418 1.66 27.98 -8.25
N ILE A 419 0.87 27.80 -7.18
CA ILE A 419 0.72 26.52 -6.49
C ILE A 419 -0.24 25.63 -7.27
N THR A 420 0.27 24.50 -7.73
CA THR A 420 -0.49 23.45 -8.42
C THR A 420 -0.59 22.19 -7.57
N SER A 421 -1.35 21.19 -8.02
CA SER A 421 -1.35 19.87 -7.39
C SER A 421 -0.01 19.14 -7.49
N ARG A 422 0.97 19.67 -8.23
CA ARG A 422 2.33 19.12 -8.39
C ARG A 422 3.37 19.86 -7.55
N THR A 423 2.97 20.94 -6.90
CA THR A 423 3.85 21.79 -6.11
C THR A 423 4.11 21.16 -4.74
N ILE A 424 5.38 21.14 -4.36
CA ILE A 424 5.87 20.74 -3.04
C ILE A 424 6.37 22.01 -2.34
N ILE A 425 5.78 22.33 -1.19
CA ILE A 425 6.21 23.43 -0.34
C ILE A 425 6.93 22.84 0.87
N PHE A 426 8.16 23.26 1.09
CA PHE A 426 8.98 22.84 2.21
C PHE A 426 9.70 24.04 2.81
N LYS A 427 10.22 23.90 4.01
CA LYS A 427 10.99 24.96 4.67
C LYS A 427 12.14 24.40 5.48
N ASP A 428 13.26 25.12 5.50
CA ASP A 428 14.28 24.90 6.52
C ASP A 428 13.96 25.74 7.77
N GLU A 429 14.98 26.11 8.54
CA GLU A 429 14.82 26.90 9.76
C GLU A 429 14.52 28.38 9.47
N THR A 430 14.94 28.89 8.32
CA THR A 430 14.91 30.31 7.96
C THR A 430 13.99 30.61 6.78
N ASP A 431 13.95 29.73 5.79
CA ASP A 431 13.42 30.01 4.46
C ASP A 431 12.38 28.97 4.01
N GLY A 432 11.39 29.47 3.28
CA GLY A 432 10.37 28.66 2.62
C GLY A 432 10.69 28.50 1.13
N TYR A 433 10.52 27.28 0.63
CA TYR A 433 10.87 26.90 -0.73
C TYR A 433 9.71 26.23 -1.45
N LEU A 434 9.73 26.37 -2.77
CA LEU A 434 8.77 25.77 -3.69
C LEU A 434 9.53 24.90 -4.70
N PHE A 435 9.05 23.68 -4.89
CA PHE A 435 9.53 22.76 -5.92
C PHE A 435 8.36 22.23 -6.73
N ASP A 436 8.38 22.41 -8.04
CA ASP A 436 7.33 21.92 -8.93
C ASP A 436 7.71 20.59 -9.55
N THR A 437 6.97 19.54 -9.20
CA THR A 437 7.23 18.20 -9.73
C THR A 437 6.86 18.09 -11.20
N VAL A 438 7.80 17.61 -12.02
CA VAL A 438 7.59 17.28 -13.43
C VAL A 438 7.25 15.80 -13.57
N GLU A 439 8.08 14.94 -12.96
CA GLU A 439 7.91 13.49 -12.99
C GLU A 439 8.48 12.80 -11.74
N VAL A 440 7.99 11.59 -11.46
CA VAL A 440 8.51 10.71 -10.41
C VAL A 440 9.54 9.79 -11.06
N ILE A 441 10.81 9.92 -10.67
CA ILE A 441 11.90 9.08 -11.18
C ILE A 441 11.92 7.73 -10.47
N LYS A 442 11.79 7.74 -9.13
CA LYS A 442 11.88 6.54 -8.30
C LYS A 442 10.88 6.62 -7.16
N GLU A 443 10.17 5.53 -6.91
CA GLU A 443 9.30 5.39 -5.75
C GLU A 443 9.59 4.07 -5.05
N ASN A 444 10.02 4.14 -3.80
CA ASN A 444 10.11 2.98 -2.94
C ASN A 444 8.79 2.81 -2.18
N ARG A 445 7.96 1.88 -2.66
CA ARG A 445 6.63 1.61 -2.07
C ARG A 445 6.68 1.05 -0.66
N GLN A 446 7.78 0.41 -0.27
CA GLN A 446 7.90 -0.24 1.05
C GLN A 446 8.11 0.80 2.15
N ASN A 447 8.93 1.82 1.89
CA ASN A 447 9.30 2.80 2.90
C ASN A 447 8.81 4.22 2.61
N GLY A 448 8.16 4.45 1.46
CA GLY A 448 7.60 5.75 1.07
C GLY A 448 8.61 6.78 0.58
N LYS A 449 9.90 6.44 0.46
CA LYS A 449 10.93 7.33 -0.13
C LYS A 449 10.61 7.54 -1.62
N ARG A 450 10.73 8.78 -2.09
CA ARG A 450 10.47 9.13 -3.49
C ARG A 450 11.55 10.07 -4.04
N VAL A 451 11.82 9.97 -5.33
CA VAL A 451 12.72 10.85 -6.07
C VAL A 451 11.96 11.44 -7.24
N PHE A 452 12.00 12.76 -7.38
CA PHE A 452 11.32 13.53 -8.41
C PHE A 452 12.35 14.28 -9.26
N ARG A 453 12.03 14.44 -10.53
CA ARG A 453 12.58 15.53 -11.34
C ARG A 453 11.57 16.67 -11.35
N GLY A 454 12.06 17.90 -11.27
CA GLY A 454 11.20 19.07 -11.23
C GLY A 454 11.95 20.36 -11.41
N ILE A 455 11.25 21.46 -11.20
CA ILE A 455 11.78 22.81 -11.31
C ILE A 455 11.96 23.41 -9.93
N PHE A 456 13.18 23.88 -9.64
CA PHE A 456 13.53 24.62 -8.44
C PHE A 456 14.12 25.97 -8.83
N GLN A 457 13.49 27.08 -8.42
CA GLN A 457 13.96 28.44 -8.75
C GLN A 457 14.23 28.67 -10.26
N GLY A 458 13.40 28.05 -11.11
CA GLY A 458 13.53 28.15 -12.58
C GLY A 458 14.58 27.24 -13.21
N GLN A 459 15.22 26.36 -12.43
CA GLN A 459 16.22 25.40 -12.90
C GLN A 459 15.72 23.96 -12.74
N ASP A 460 16.13 23.08 -13.66
CA ASP A 460 15.91 21.64 -13.53
C ASP A 460 16.70 21.09 -12.33
N ALA A 461 16.01 20.34 -11.48
CA ALA A 461 16.59 19.79 -10.25
C ALA A 461 15.98 18.43 -9.90
N ILE A 462 16.67 17.73 -8.99
CA ILE A 462 16.21 16.49 -8.39
C ILE A 462 15.75 16.76 -6.97
N ALA A 463 14.56 16.30 -6.62
CA ALA A 463 14.08 16.31 -5.24
C ALA A 463 14.03 14.88 -4.70
N LYS A 464 14.69 14.64 -3.56
CA LYS A 464 14.61 13.39 -2.82
C LYS A 464 13.76 13.61 -1.57
N TYR A 465 12.72 12.82 -1.39
CA TYR A 465 11.78 12.90 -0.26
C TYR A 465 11.90 11.67 0.63
N TRP A 466 11.90 11.91 1.95
CA TRP A 466 11.84 10.89 3.00
C TRP A 466 10.62 11.14 3.89
N PRO A 467 9.79 10.12 4.17
CA PRO A 467 8.79 10.25 5.21
C PRO A 467 9.44 10.42 6.60
N GLU A 468 8.65 10.90 7.56
CA GLU A 468 9.11 11.16 8.94
C GLU A 468 9.75 9.94 9.61
N SER A 469 9.32 8.72 9.25
CA SER A 469 9.92 7.46 9.72
C SER A 469 11.37 7.25 9.30
N LEU A 470 11.84 7.93 8.24
CA LEU A 470 13.19 7.83 7.68
C LEU A 470 14.06 9.07 7.95
N VAL A 471 13.72 9.88 8.97
CA VAL A 471 14.47 11.11 9.32
C VAL A 471 15.97 10.87 9.55
N LYS A 472 16.37 9.68 10.02
CA LYS A 472 17.79 9.34 10.23
C LYS A 472 18.57 9.31 8.91
N LEU A 473 18.01 8.69 7.87
CA LEU A 473 18.62 8.61 6.54
C LEU A 473 18.69 10.00 5.89
N TYR A 474 17.60 10.76 5.98
CA TYR A 474 17.58 12.17 5.54
C TYR A 474 18.68 13.00 6.21
N LYS A 475 18.82 12.92 7.54
CA LYS A 475 19.84 13.66 8.28
C LYS A 475 21.25 13.25 7.89
N CYS A 476 21.47 11.95 7.67
CA CYS A 476 22.75 11.42 7.19
C CYS A 476 23.10 12.04 5.84
N GLU A 477 22.23 11.90 4.83
CA GLU A 477 22.51 12.42 3.48
C GLU A 477 22.66 13.95 3.45
N ARG A 478 21.76 14.67 4.12
CA ARG A 478 21.84 16.13 4.23
C ARG A 478 23.18 16.58 4.82
N ASN A 479 23.60 15.94 5.90
CA ASN A 479 24.87 16.28 6.54
C ASN A 479 26.05 15.96 5.63
N THR A 480 26.03 14.84 4.90
CA THR A 480 27.08 14.52 3.93
C THR A 480 27.22 15.62 2.89
N TYR A 481 26.13 16.03 2.23
CA TYR A 481 26.18 17.12 1.27
C TYR A 481 26.63 18.45 1.87
N HIS A 482 26.20 18.77 3.09
CA HIS A 482 26.59 20.02 3.75
C HIS A 482 28.10 20.12 3.99
N HIS A 483 28.76 18.99 4.23
CA HIS A 483 30.20 18.96 4.47
C HIS A 483 31.01 18.73 3.19
N LEU A 484 30.43 18.24 2.09
CA LEU A 484 31.18 18.01 0.86
C LEU A 484 31.76 19.33 0.30
N PRO A 485 33.05 19.36 -0.09
CA PRO A 485 33.60 20.52 -0.78
C PRO A 485 32.96 20.65 -2.16
N PRO A 486 32.94 21.86 -2.75
CA PRO A 486 32.61 22.02 -4.16
C PRO A 486 33.57 21.18 -5.00
N CYS A 487 33.07 20.12 -5.61
CA CYS A 487 33.87 19.28 -6.49
C CYS A 487 32.98 18.69 -7.61
N PRO A 488 33.57 18.24 -8.73
CA PRO A 488 32.80 17.77 -9.86
C PRO A 488 32.15 16.40 -9.63
N TYR A 489 32.49 15.68 -8.54
CA TYR A 489 32.10 14.28 -8.35
C TYR A 489 30.75 14.09 -7.63
N PHE A 490 30.15 15.13 -7.08
CA PHE A 490 28.87 15.05 -6.37
C PHE A 490 27.87 16.04 -6.95
N ALA A 491 26.59 15.70 -6.86
CA ALA A 491 25.54 16.68 -7.07
C ALA A 491 25.63 17.77 -5.99
N ARG A 492 25.27 19.01 -6.34
CA ARG A 492 25.24 20.10 -5.38
C ARG A 492 23.88 20.17 -4.71
N MET A 493 23.85 20.19 -3.38
CA MET A 493 22.63 20.45 -2.63
C MET A 493 22.21 21.92 -2.78
N LEU A 494 21.01 22.13 -3.32
CA LEU A 494 20.43 23.44 -3.60
C LEU A 494 19.57 23.95 -2.44
N ALA A 495 18.81 23.04 -1.81
CA ALA A 495 17.97 23.34 -0.65
C ALA A 495 17.63 22.05 0.10
N TYR A 496 17.15 22.17 1.33
CA TYR A 496 16.58 21.06 2.10
C TYR A 496 15.51 21.58 3.05
N GLY A 497 14.74 20.69 3.66
CA GLY A 497 13.83 21.11 4.72
C GLY A 497 12.76 20.10 5.08
N ASN A 498 11.87 20.54 5.97
CA ASN A 498 10.67 19.83 6.34
C ASN A 498 9.56 20.13 5.34
N LEU A 499 8.84 19.09 4.92
CA LEU A 499 7.67 19.25 4.08
C LEU A 499 6.58 20.01 4.85
N VAL A 500 6.03 21.05 4.24
CA VAL A 500 4.92 21.85 4.80
C VAL A 500 3.61 21.50 4.11
N VAL A 501 3.59 21.52 2.77
CA VAL A 501 2.39 21.23 1.96
C VAL A 501 2.78 20.41 0.74
N SER A 502 2.01 19.34 0.50
CA SER A 502 1.99 18.60 -0.75
C SER A 502 0.63 17.93 -0.91
N SER A 503 0.16 17.77 -2.14
CA SER A 503 -1.07 17.04 -2.44
C SER A 503 -0.91 15.51 -2.34
N SER A 504 0.33 15.01 -2.47
CA SER A 504 0.62 13.60 -2.73
C SER A 504 1.65 12.99 -1.79
N LEU A 505 2.27 13.80 -0.94
CA LEU A 505 3.27 13.38 0.04
C LEU A 505 2.74 13.57 1.47
N LYS A 506 3.03 12.57 2.31
CA LYS A 506 2.81 12.66 3.76
C LYS A 506 3.86 13.59 4.38
N LYS A 507 3.72 13.89 5.67
CA LYS A 507 4.73 14.65 6.43
C LYS A 507 6.10 13.96 6.35
N GLY A 508 7.15 14.75 6.13
CA GLY A 508 8.50 14.23 5.95
C GLY A 508 9.52 15.33 5.68
N HIS A 509 10.61 14.94 5.05
CA HIS A 509 11.77 15.76 4.77
C HIS A 509 12.15 15.67 3.29
N ILE A 510 12.79 16.70 2.77
CA ILE A 510 13.18 16.77 1.37
C ILE A 510 14.56 17.38 1.21
N ILE A 511 15.32 16.91 0.23
CA ILE A 511 16.58 17.50 -0.24
C ILE A 511 16.42 17.78 -1.72
N ILE A 512 16.79 18.99 -2.15
CA ILE A 512 16.88 19.38 -3.55
C ILE A 512 18.35 19.40 -3.94
N ILE A 513 18.71 18.68 -5.00
CA ILE A 513 20.06 18.64 -5.57
C ILE A 513 20.02 18.99 -7.06
N THR A 514 21.17 19.36 -7.62
CA THR A 514 21.31 19.59 -9.06
C THR A 514 20.95 18.35 -9.86
N LEU A 515 20.30 18.55 -11.02
CA LEU A 515 20.19 17.52 -12.04
C LEU A 515 21.54 17.39 -12.74
N GLU A 516 22.11 16.19 -12.73
CA GLU A 516 23.42 15.92 -13.32
C GLU A 516 23.29 15.10 -14.62
N GLU A 517 24.20 15.33 -15.55
CA GLU A 517 24.30 14.56 -16.79
C GLU A 517 24.96 13.20 -16.57
N GLY A 518 24.69 12.28 -17.50
CA GLY A 518 25.25 10.93 -17.48
C GLY A 518 24.18 9.83 -17.37
N ILE A 519 24.62 8.59 -17.60
CA ILE A 519 23.79 7.40 -17.53
C ILE A 519 24.16 6.64 -16.26
N PRO A 520 23.19 6.18 -15.45
CA PRO A 520 23.47 5.30 -14.32
C PRO A 520 24.22 4.05 -14.77
N LEU A 521 25.30 3.71 -14.08
CA LEU A 521 26.00 2.46 -14.37
C LEU A 521 25.09 1.28 -14.00
N GLY A 522 25.23 0.20 -14.77
CA GLY A 522 24.60 -1.07 -14.48
C GLY A 522 25.55 -2.20 -14.82
N TYR A 523 25.42 -3.34 -14.15
CA TYR A 523 26.32 -4.48 -14.36
C TYR A 523 26.41 -4.90 -15.85
N LYS A 524 25.27 -4.96 -16.55
CA LYS A 524 25.23 -5.26 -18.00
C LYS A 524 25.87 -4.20 -18.89
N LEU A 525 25.88 -2.93 -18.44
CA LEU A 525 26.57 -1.86 -19.15
C LEU A 525 28.07 -2.06 -18.97
N LEU A 526 28.51 -2.23 -17.72
CA LEU A 526 29.91 -2.46 -17.37
C LEU A 526 30.49 -3.69 -18.08
N GLU A 527 29.76 -4.81 -18.19
CA GLU A 527 30.20 -5.99 -18.96
C GLU A 527 30.55 -5.66 -20.41
N LYS A 528 29.80 -4.74 -21.04
CA LYS A 528 29.97 -4.34 -22.44
C LYS A 528 30.93 -3.15 -22.61
N THR A 529 31.25 -2.46 -21.53
CA THR A 529 32.17 -1.33 -21.53
C THR A 529 33.59 -1.81 -21.83
N SER A 530 34.28 -1.13 -22.75
CA SER A 530 35.66 -1.48 -23.10
C SER A 530 36.60 -1.34 -21.90
N THR A 531 37.70 -2.09 -21.88
CA THR A 531 38.70 -2.04 -20.79
C THR A 531 39.25 -0.62 -20.59
N ALA A 532 39.53 0.10 -21.68
CA ALA A 532 39.97 1.49 -21.62
C ALA A 532 38.95 2.40 -20.92
N GLU A 533 37.65 2.21 -21.21
CA GLU A 533 36.59 3.00 -20.60
C GLU A 533 36.36 2.64 -19.13
N LYS A 534 36.41 1.34 -18.79
CA LYS A 534 36.40 0.88 -17.39
C LYS A 534 37.54 1.51 -16.59
N LYS A 535 38.73 1.62 -17.18
CA LYS A 535 39.89 2.28 -16.55
C LYS A 535 39.62 3.76 -16.29
N ARG A 536 39.00 4.49 -17.23
CA ARG A 536 38.59 5.90 -17.01
C ARG A 536 37.58 6.02 -15.88
N ILE A 537 36.54 5.17 -15.87
CA ILE A 537 35.52 5.14 -14.80
C ILE A 537 36.19 4.85 -13.45
N ARG A 538 37.08 3.84 -13.38
CA ARG A 538 37.83 3.48 -12.17
C ARG A 538 38.63 4.66 -11.63
N THR A 539 39.40 5.34 -12.50
CA THR A 539 40.19 6.51 -12.10
C THR A 539 39.30 7.63 -11.56
N ALA A 540 38.22 7.99 -12.26
CA ALA A 540 37.31 9.03 -11.80
C ALA A 540 36.62 8.66 -10.47
N PHE A 541 36.27 7.38 -10.30
CA PHE A 541 35.61 6.91 -9.09
C PHE A 541 36.56 6.89 -7.89
N ILE A 542 37.82 6.48 -8.06
CA ILE A 542 38.86 6.58 -7.03
C ILE A 542 39.01 8.03 -6.55
N GLU A 543 39.05 8.99 -7.46
CA GLU A 543 39.16 10.41 -7.09
C GLU A 543 37.92 10.90 -6.33
N ALA A 544 36.72 10.47 -6.69
CA ALA A 544 35.49 10.76 -5.93
C ALA A 544 35.56 10.19 -4.51
N ILE A 545 35.98 8.93 -4.36
CA ILE A 545 36.09 8.27 -3.05
C ILE A 545 37.18 8.91 -2.18
N LYS A 546 38.31 9.34 -2.75
CA LYS A 546 39.33 10.10 -2.02
C LYS A 546 38.75 11.39 -1.41
N VAL A 547 37.84 12.07 -2.10
CA VAL A 547 37.17 13.26 -1.54
C VAL A 547 36.26 12.90 -0.36
N LEU A 548 35.50 11.80 -0.45
CA LEU A 548 34.67 11.33 0.68
C LEU A 548 35.53 10.94 1.89
N ARG A 549 36.54 10.09 1.67
CA ARG A 549 37.41 9.58 2.72
C ARG A 549 38.31 10.66 3.33
N GLY A 550 38.65 11.69 2.57
CA GLY A 550 39.30 12.91 3.09
C GLY A 550 38.46 13.65 4.15
N ARG A 551 37.19 13.27 4.33
CA ARG A 551 36.29 13.75 5.38
C ARG A 551 35.89 12.65 6.38
N ASP A 552 36.72 11.62 6.49
CA ASP A 552 36.50 10.51 7.41
C ASP A 552 35.18 9.75 7.16
N SER A 553 34.71 9.74 5.91
CA SER A 553 33.45 9.11 5.51
C SER A 553 33.65 8.10 4.39
N MET A 554 33.00 6.95 4.51
CA MET A 554 32.95 5.90 3.49
C MET A 554 31.53 5.76 2.93
N HIS A 555 31.42 5.52 1.62
CA HIS A 555 30.13 5.24 1.01
C HIS A 555 29.66 3.84 1.44
N GLY A 556 28.55 3.76 2.19
CA GLY A 556 28.06 2.50 2.78
C GLY A 556 27.21 1.65 1.85
N ASP A 557 26.86 2.15 0.66
CA ASP A 557 26.15 1.40 -0.39
C ASP A 557 26.74 1.63 -1.81
N PRO A 558 28.03 1.30 -2.03
CA PRO A 558 28.69 1.56 -3.31
C PRO A 558 28.23 0.54 -4.36
N GLN A 559 27.23 0.92 -5.15
CA GLN A 559 26.68 0.09 -6.23
C GLN A 559 26.68 0.85 -7.56
N PRO A 560 26.73 0.17 -8.73
CA PRO A 560 26.72 0.81 -10.04
C PRO A 560 25.56 1.79 -10.23
N SER A 561 24.38 1.44 -9.71
CA SER A 561 23.19 2.28 -9.88
C SER A 561 23.27 3.64 -9.17
N ASN A 562 24.23 3.80 -8.24
CA ASN A 562 24.53 5.04 -7.53
C ASN A 562 25.64 5.86 -8.20
N VAL A 563 26.10 5.47 -9.40
CA VAL A 563 27.12 6.20 -10.16
C VAL A 563 26.55 6.62 -11.50
N LEU A 564 26.50 7.93 -11.78
CA LEU A 564 26.28 8.42 -13.15
C LEU A 564 27.62 8.56 -13.85
N TRP A 565 27.65 8.12 -15.10
CA TRP A 565 28.81 8.26 -15.97
C TRP A 565 28.42 8.91 -17.29
N ASP A 566 29.16 9.94 -17.66
CA ASP A 566 29.12 10.53 -18.99
C ASP A 566 30.39 10.18 -19.74
N SER A 567 30.25 9.29 -20.73
CA SER A 567 31.37 8.84 -21.55
C SER A 567 31.97 9.93 -22.43
N GLU A 568 31.21 10.97 -22.79
CA GLU A 568 31.70 12.03 -23.67
C GLU A 568 32.66 12.95 -22.92
N THR A 569 32.27 13.41 -21.73
CA THR A 569 33.09 14.31 -20.92
C THR A 569 34.05 13.59 -19.97
N GLY A 570 33.82 12.30 -19.70
CA GLY A 570 34.49 11.58 -18.61
C GLY A 570 34.01 12.01 -17.22
N GLY A 571 32.83 12.64 -17.15
CA GLY A 571 32.21 13.09 -15.90
C GLY A 571 31.65 11.93 -15.10
N LEU A 572 31.93 11.92 -13.79
CA LEU A 572 31.39 10.96 -12.85
C LEU A 572 30.63 11.68 -11.74
N LYS A 573 29.45 11.17 -11.37
CA LYS A 573 28.68 11.66 -10.22
C LYS A 573 28.30 10.51 -9.30
N LEU A 574 28.68 10.61 -8.03
CA LEU A 574 28.26 9.69 -6.99
C LEU A 574 26.96 10.18 -6.36
N LEU A 575 25.99 9.28 -6.25
CA LEU A 575 24.63 9.52 -5.77
C LEU A 575 24.32 8.71 -4.51
N ASP A 576 23.17 9.00 -3.90
CA ASP A 576 22.57 8.26 -2.77
C ASP A 576 23.45 8.13 -1.51
N LEU A 577 23.89 9.28 -1.00
CA LEU A 577 24.78 9.40 0.17
C LEU A 577 24.03 9.22 1.52
N GLU A 578 22.93 8.46 1.54
CA GLU A 578 22.10 8.27 2.75
C GLU A 578 22.62 7.18 3.69
N THR A 579 23.48 6.31 3.18
CA THR A 579 24.18 5.29 3.95
C THR A 579 25.66 5.61 3.90
N MET A 580 26.16 6.28 4.94
CA MET A 580 27.58 6.58 5.12
C MET A 580 28.08 5.88 6.38
N TRP A 581 29.31 5.37 6.31
CA TRP A 581 30.00 4.79 7.46
C TRP A 581 31.21 5.63 7.82
N ASP A 582 31.65 5.53 9.06
CA ASP A 582 32.93 6.10 9.48
C ASP A 582 34.04 5.41 8.69
N ASN A 583 35.03 6.18 8.24
CA ASN A 583 36.17 5.63 7.54
C ASN A 583 37.01 4.80 8.54
N TYR A 584 37.27 3.53 8.21
CA TYR A 584 38.15 2.69 9.01
C TYR A 584 39.57 2.80 8.44
N ASP A 585 40.49 3.28 9.26
CA ASP A 585 41.91 3.37 8.92
C ASP A 585 42.47 1.97 8.66
N GLY A 586 42.59 1.59 7.38
CA GLY A 586 43.22 0.33 7.00
C GLY A 586 42.98 -0.08 5.55
N ASP A 587 41.77 0.15 5.04
CA ASP A 587 41.42 -0.29 3.68
C ASP A 587 41.60 0.85 2.68
N PRO A 588 42.34 0.67 1.58
CA PRO A 588 42.46 1.71 0.56
C PRO A 588 41.14 1.84 -0.24
N ALA A 589 40.87 3.07 -0.70
CA ALA A 589 39.66 3.46 -1.42
C ALA A 589 39.31 2.55 -2.63
N ASP A 590 40.34 2.00 -3.26
CA ASP A 590 40.23 1.16 -4.45
C ASP A 590 39.82 -0.29 -4.16
N LYS A 591 39.85 -0.73 -2.89
CA LYS A 591 39.55 -2.11 -2.50
C LYS A 591 38.13 -2.34 -1.99
N VAL A 592 37.46 -1.34 -1.44
CA VAL A 592 36.11 -1.54 -0.86
C VAL A 592 35.06 -1.00 -1.81
N GLU A 593 34.99 0.33 -1.98
CA GLU A 593 33.93 0.96 -2.76
C GLU A 593 34.09 0.70 -4.25
N VAL A 594 35.32 0.80 -4.77
CA VAL A 594 35.60 0.64 -6.20
C VAL A 594 35.37 -0.80 -6.66
N LEU A 595 35.74 -1.80 -5.86
CA LEU A 595 35.45 -3.20 -6.17
C LEU A 595 33.94 -3.49 -6.11
N GLY A 596 33.20 -2.88 -5.17
CA GLY A 596 31.74 -3.02 -5.09
C GLY A 596 31.01 -2.53 -6.35
N VAL A 597 31.54 -1.49 -7.00
CA VAL A 597 30.96 -0.92 -8.23
C VAL A 597 31.48 -1.60 -9.49
N LEU A 598 32.79 -1.77 -9.64
CA LEU A 598 33.39 -2.19 -10.91
C LEU A 598 33.77 -3.67 -10.96
N GLY A 599 33.76 -4.37 -9.82
CA GLY A 599 34.35 -5.70 -9.68
C GLY A 599 35.88 -5.66 -9.70
N ALA A 600 36.48 -6.85 -9.63
CA ALA A 600 37.90 -7.02 -9.92
C ALA A 600 38.12 -6.73 -11.41
N ILE A 601 38.99 -5.77 -11.72
CA ILE A 601 39.52 -5.62 -13.06
C ILE A 601 40.73 -6.53 -13.08
N GLU A 602 40.68 -7.57 -13.92
CA GLU A 602 41.86 -8.38 -14.22
C GLU A 602 42.87 -7.42 -14.86
N ASP A 603 43.91 -7.07 -14.08
CA ASP A 603 45.04 -6.29 -14.57
C ASP A 603 45.85 -7.22 -15.49
N ASP A 604 45.32 -7.51 -16.68
CA ASP A 604 45.96 -8.31 -17.74
C ASP A 604 47.26 -7.68 -18.28
N ASP A 605 47.64 -6.51 -17.74
CA ASP A 605 48.84 -5.75 -18.10
C ASP A 605 49.97 -5.89 -17.06
N GLU A 606 49.89 -6.76 -16.05
CA GLU A 606 51.07 -7.15 -15.27
C GLU A 606 51.99 -8.04 -16.12
N ASP A 607 52.72 -7.39 -17.01
CA ASP A 607 54.09 -7.71 -17.41
C ASP A 607 54.43 -9.20 -17.54
N ASP A 608 54.03 -9.78 -18.66
CA ASP A 608 54.81 -10.78 -19.40
C ASP A 608 56.11 -10.15 -19.99
N ALA A 609 56.64 -9.11 -19.35
CA ALA A 609 58.04 -8.69 -19.46
C ALA A 609 58.92 -9.71 -18.72
N MET A 610 58.83 -10.97 -19.16
CA MET A 610 59.89 -11.94 -18.98
C MET A 610 61.16 -11.33 -19.56
N ASP A 611 62.01 -10.92 -18.63
CA ASP A 611 63.44 -10.67 -18.72
C ASP A 611 64.10 -11.53 -19.82
N GLY A 612 64.12 -10.99 -21.04
CA GLY A 612 64.94 -11.47 -22.14
C GLY A 612 66.38 -11.00 -21.95
N GLY A 613 67.00 -11.42 -20.85
CA GLY A 613 68.43 -11.29 -20.62
C GLY A 613 69.21 -12.36 -21.38
N GLU A 614 70.04 -11.90 -22.33
CA GLU A 614 71.15 -12.65 -22.94
C GLU A 614 72.26 -13.02 -21.95
#